data_AF-A0A523GB25-F1
#
_entry.id   AF-A0A523GB25-F1
#
_cell.length_a   1.000
_cell.length_b   1.000
_cell.length_c   1.000
_cell.angle_alpha   90.00
_cell.angle_beta   90.00
_cell.angle_gamma   90.00
#
_symmetry.space_group_name_H-M   'P 1'
#
loop_
_entity.id
_entity.type
_entity.pdbx_description
1 polymer ?
#
loop_
_entity_poly.entity_id
_entity_poly.type
_entity_poly.pdbx_seq_one_letter_code
_entity_poly.pdbx_strand_id
1 'polypeptide(L)' 'MERNTYLKTNIKATAKQIYKAWLSTQGHTKMTGGSSDKGGDKFTAWGGYTAGENLVLEP' A
#
# COMPACT_ATOMS: atom_id res chain seq x y z
N MET A 1 -22.61 17.40 -3.80
CA MET A 1 -22.29 16.97 -2.42
C MET A 1 -21.27 15.86 -2.51
N GLU A 2 -20.04 16.10 -2.06
CA GLU A 2 -19.06 15.02 -1.87
C GLU A 2 -19.48 14.19 -0.64
N ARG A 3 -19.50 12.86 -0.76
CA ARG A 3 -19.74 11.97 0.38
C ARG A 3 -18.40 11.50 0.92
N ASN A 4 -18.04 11.95 2.11
CA ASN A 4 -16.91 11.36 2.83
C ASN A 4 -17.30 9.97 3.32
N THR A 5 -16.61 8.94 2.81
CA THR A 5 -16.79 7.56 3.24
C THR A 5 -15.59 7.16 4.10
N TYR A 6 -15.83 6.71 5.32
CA TYR A 6 -14.80 6.22 6.23
C TYR A 6 -14.90 4.70 6.39
N LEU A 7 -13.78 4.00 6.19
CA LEU A 7 -13.67 2.56 6.46
C LEU A 7 -12.85 2.34 7.73
N LYS A 8 -13.33 1.47 8.62
CA LYS A 8 -12.62 1.08 9.84
C LYS A 8 -12.65 -0.43 9.98
N THR A 9 -11.51 -1.00 10.36
CA THR A 9 -11.37 -2.45 10.63
C THR A 9 -10.35 -2.69 11.75
N ASN A 10 -10.37 -3.89 12.34
CA ASN A 10 -9.42 -4.33 13.34
C ASN A 10 -8.53 -5.42 12.75
N ILE A 11 -7.21 -5.21 12.77
CA ILE A 11 -6.23 -6.18 12.29
C ILE A 11 -5.44 -6.69 13.49
N LYS A 12 -5.32 -8.01 13.66
CA LYS A 12 -4.52 -8.64 14.72
C LYS A 12 -3.02 -8.52 14.43
N ALA A 13 -2.52 -7.30 14.39
CA ALA A 13 -1.11 -6.97 14.18
C ALA A 13 -0.79 -5.62 14.82
N THR A 14 0.47 -5.39 15.16
CA THR A 14 0.93 -4.06 15.59
C THR A 14 0.98 -3.09 14.40
N ALA A 15 0.84 -1.79 14.68
CA ALA A 15 0.97 -0.75 13.66
C ALA A 15 2.30 -0.85 12.89
N LYS A 16 3.41 -1.16 13.60
CA LYS A 16 4.74 -1.33 13.00
C LYS A 16 4.79 -2.52 12.03
N GLN A 17 4.10 -3.62 12.32
CA GLN A 17 4.03 -4.77 11.42
C GLN A 17 3.25 -4.43 10.15
N ILE A 18 2.12 -3.74 10.28
CA ILE A 18 1.29 -3.32 9.14
C ILE A 18 2.09 -2.38 8.23
N TYR A 19 2.72 -1.36 8.82
CA TYR A 19 3.55 -0.39 8.11
C TYR A 19 4.69 -1.07 7.34
N LYS A 20 5.45 -1.95 8.00
CA LYS A 20 6.56 -2.67 7.36
C LYS A 20 6.08 -3.62 6.27
N ALA A 21 4.94 -4.29 6.46
CA ALA A 21 4.40 -5.17 5.44
C ALA A 21 4.01 -4.39 4.18
N TRP A 22 3.38 -3.22 4.36
CA TRP A 22 2.99 -2.33 3.26
C TRP A 22 4.17 -1.82 2.44
N LEU A 23 5.28 -1.47 3.09
CA LEU A 23 6.49 -0.95 2.41
C LEU A 23 7.44 -2.04 1.88
N SER A 24 7.16 -3.32 2.13
CA SER A 24 8.00 -4.42 1.63
C SER A 24 7.45 -4.96 0.32
N THR A 25 8.32 -5.27 -0.67
CA THR A 25 7.87 -5.92 -1.92
C THR A 25 7.02 -7.15 -1.66
N GLN A 26 7.47 -8.05 -0.78
CA GLN A 26 6.76 -9.29 -0.54
C GLN A 26 5.40 -9.04 0.12
N GLY A 27 5.35 -8.18 1.14
CA GLY A 27 4.10 -7.87 1.84
C GLY A 27 3.11 -7.15 0.94
N HIS A 28 3.55 -6.11 0.22
CA HIS A 28 2.73 -5.36 -0.73
C HIS A 28 2.17 -6.25 -1.83
N THR A 29 3.00 -7.11 -2.42
CA THR A 29 2.58 -8.07 -3.46
C THR A 29 1.54 -9.05 -2.93
N LYS A 30 1.71 -9.57 -1.71
CA LYS A 30 0.72 -10.46 -1.07
C LYS A 30 -0.62 -9.75 -0.83
N MET A 31 -0.60 -8.45 -0.57
CA MET A 31 -1.81 -7.67 -0.31
C MET A 31 -2.51 -7.21 -1.59
N THR A 32 -1.78 -6.90 -2.66
CA THR A 32 -2.32 -6.19 -3.82
C THR A 32 -2.13 -6.89 -5.17
N GLY A 33 -1.30 -7.93 -5.22
CA GLY A 33 -0.84 -8.58 -6.45
C GLY A 33 0.19 -7.77 -7.26
N GLY A 34 0.60 -6.59 -6.78
CA GLY A 34 1.59 -5.73 -7.44
C GLY A 34 2.82 -5.48 -6.55
N SER A 35 4.01 -5.37 -7.15
CA SER A 35 5.23 -5.00 -6.42
C SER A 35 5.34 -3.49 -6.27
N SER A 36 5.74 -3.01 -5.09
CA SER A 36 5.89 -1.58 -4.81
C SER A 36 6.74 -1.32 -3.57
N ASP A 37 8.07 -1.26 -3.71
CA ASP A 37 8.99 -0.99 -2.60
C ASP A 37 10.09 0.03 -2.91
N LYS A 38 10.17 0.48 -4.17
CA LYS A 38 11.22 1.38 -4.64
C LYS A 38 10.64 2.77 -4.87
N GLY A 39 11.12 3.74 -4.09
CA GLY A 39 10.76 5.14 -4.25
C GLY A 39 11.11 5.66 -5.65
N GLY A 40 10.21 6.46 -6.22
CA GLY A 40 10.27 7.01 -7.57
C GLY A 40 9.80 6.05 -8.68
N ASP A 41 9.60 4.76 -8.38
CA ASP A 41 9.13 3.82 -9.39
C ASP A 41 7.59 3.85 -9.51
N LYS A 42 7.10 3.66 -10.73
CA LYS A 42 5.68 3.44 -11.01
C LYS A 42 5.28 2.01 -10.62
N PHE A 43 4.06 1.85 -10.12
CA PHE A 43 3.49 0.54 -9.80
C PHE A 43 2.09 0.38 -10.40
N THR A 44 1.69 -0.88 -10.56
CA THR A 44 0.29 -1.29 -10.81
C THR A 44 -0.12 -2.32 -9.78
N ALA A 45 -1.40 -2.37 -9.43
CA ALA A 45 -1.95 -3.29 -8.45
C ALA A 45 -3.33 -3.80 -8.90
N TRP A 46 -3.76 -4.93 -8.33
CA TRP A 46 -5.06 -5.55 -8.60
C TRP A 46 -5.30 -5.83 -10.08
N GLY A 47 -4.31 -6.41 -10.76
CA GLY A 47 -4.40 -6.72 -12.19
C GLY A 47 -4.43 -5.48 -13.09
N GLY A 48 -3.88 -4.35 -12.63
CA GLY A 48 -3.84 -3.10 -13.40
C GLY A 48 -5.03 -2.17 -13.15
N TYR A 49 -5.93 -2.51 -12.23
CA TYR A 49 -7.07 -1.66 -11.87
C TYR A 49 -6.63 -0.32 -11.25
N THR A 50 -5.54 -0.33 -10.48
CA THR A 50 -4.93 0.89 -9.91
C THR A 50 -3.47 1.00 -10.33
N ALA A 51 -3.01 2.23 -10.56
CA ALA A 51 -1.62 2.56 -10.84
C ALA A 51 -1.20 3.81 -10.06
N GLY A 52 0.09 3.94 -9.80
CA GLY A 52 0.64 5.08 -9.05
C GLY A 52 2.16 5.15 -9.13
N GLU A 53 2.74 6.04 -8.34
CA GLU A 53 4.19 6.22 -8.19
C GLU A 53 4.54 6.19 -6.69
N ASN A 54 5.61 5.48 -6.35
CA ASN A 54 6.09 5.45 -4.98
C ASN A 54 6.76 6.77 -4.63
N LEU A 55 6.38 7.36 -3.50
CA LEU A 55 7.08 8.51 -2.95
C LEU A 55 8.20 8.05 -2.02
N VAL A 56 9.32 8.79 -2.02
CA VAL A 56 10.35 8.64 -1.01
C VAL A 56 9.82 9.20 0.31
N LEU A 57 9.96 8.45 1.39
CA LEU A 57 9.53 8.88 2.71
C LEU A 57 10.67 9.63 3.40
N GLU A 58 10.42 10.88 3.76
CA GLU A 58 11.31 11.67 4.63
C GLU A 58 11.03 11.37 6.11
N PRO A 59 12.04 11.35 6.99
CA PRO A 59 11.87 11.07 8.42
C PRO A 59 10.98 12.07 9.18
#